data_AF-A0A4Q5SKA8-F1
#
_entry.id   AF-A0A4Q5SKA8-F1
#
_cell.length_a   1.000
_cell.length_b   1.000
_cell.length_c   1.000
_cell.angle_alpha   90.00
_cell.angle_beta   90.00
_cell.angle_gamma   90.00
#
_symmetry.space_group_name_H-M   'P 1'
#
loop_
_entity.id
_entity.type
_entity.pdbx_description
1 polymer ?
#
loop_
_entity_poly.entity_id
_entity_poly.type
_entity_poly.pdbx_seq_one_letter_code
_entity_poly.pdbx_strand_id
1 'polypeptide(L)'
;MLIAIPDLLDAATLADLRATIDAAEWIDGNATSGHQSALAKQNEQLPEESAAAKAGGKLILDALGRSPLFFAAALPLKVFPPLFNRYGVGQTFGVHVDSAIRIQRGTDFRIRSDLSMTVFLEDPAAYDGGELVIEDQFGVQRVKLPAGHAILYPSSSLHKVEPVTRGRRVASFFWLQSMVRDDGARRVLFDLDQSVQRLTGQLGGADRSVIELTGVYHNLLRRWADA
;
A
#
# COMPACT_ATOMS: atom_id res chain seq x y z
N MET A 1 -3.50 -9.76 -6.44
CA MET A 1 -4.84 -9.15 -6.20
C MET A 1 -4.68 -7.64 -6.09
N LEU A 2 -5.50 -6.86 -6.80
CA LEU A 2 -5.63 -5.40 -6.67
C LEU A 2 -6.87 -5.10 -5.81
N ILE A 3 -6.74 -4.41 -4.69
CA ILE A 3 -7.86 -4.12 -3.78
C ILE A 3 -7.74 -2.75 -3.13
N ALA A 4 -8.85 -1.99 -3.12
CA ALA A 4 -8.95 -0.75 -2.38
C ALA A 4 -9.27 -1.01 -0.90
N ILE A 5 -8.60 -0.29 -0.02
CA ILE A 5 -8.86 -0.26 1.42
C ILE A 5 -9.46 1.12 1.73
N PRO A 6 -10.80 1.23 1.82
CA PRO A 6 -11.45 2.50 2.12
C PRO A 6 -11.20 2.92 3.56
N ASP A 7 -11.24 4.23 3.81
CA ASP A 7 -11.21 4.81 5.16
C ASP A 7 -10.06 4.28 6.05
N LEU A 8 -8.89 4.02 5.45
CA LEU A 8 -7.72 3.56 6.20
C LEU A 8 -7.30 4.61 7.22
N LEU A 9 -7.32 5.89 6.81
CA LEU A 9 -7.14 7.03 7.69
C LEU A 9 -8.49 7.72 7.87
N ASP A 10 -8.90 7.91 9.12
CA ASP A 10 -9.99 8.84 9.43
C ASP A 10 -9.54 10.30 9.17
N ALA A 11 -10.51 11.21 9.12
CA ALA A 11 -10.27 12.62 8.80
C ALA A 11 -9.30 13.31 9.77
N ALA A 12 -9.32 12.95 11.06
CA ALA A 12 -8.44 13.53 12.07
C ALA A 12 -6.99 13.05 11.86
N THR A 13 -6.80 11.74 11.71
CA THR A 13 -5.49 11.12 11.44
C THR A 13 -4.90 11.65 10.13
N LEU A 14 -5.72 11.81 9.09
CA LEU A 14 -5.29 12.39 7.81
C LEU A 14 -4.85 13.85 7.99
N ALA A 15 -5.59 14.66 8.73
CA ALA A 15 -5.24 16.05 8.99
C ALA A 15 -3.91 16.17 9.76
N ASP A 16 -3.73 15.38 10.82
CA ASP A 16 -2.49 15.34 11.61
C ASP A 16 -1.29 14.88 10.78
N LEU A 17 -1.50 13.85 9.96
CA LEU A 17 -0.49 13.37 9.03
C LEU A 17 -0.08 14.46 8.03
N ARG A 18 -1.06 15.13 7.40
CA ARG A 18 -0.80 16.22 6.45
C ARG A 18 -0.10 17.40 7.09
N ALA A 19 -0.53 17.83 8.27
CA ALA A 19 0.15 18.91 9.00
C ALA A 19 1.62 18.58 9.29
N THR A 20 1.92 17.32 9.63
CA THR A 20 3.29 16.86 9.89
C THR A 20 4.15 16.85 8.63
N ILE A 21 3.67 16.26 7.53
CA ILE A 21 4.49 16.07 6.32
C ILE A 21 4.56 17.32 5.44
N ASP A 22 3.53 18.18 5.44
CA ASP A 22 3.52 19.39 4.62
C ASP A 22 4.47 20.48 5.16
N ALA A 23 4.73 20.48 6.47
CA ALA A 23 5.68 21.41 7.11
C ALA A 23 7.16 21.01 6.95
N ALA A 24 7.43 19.80 6.44
CA ALA A 24 8.77 19.26 6.30
C ALA A 24 9.45 19.72 5.00
N GLU A 25 10.77 19.52 4.92
CA GLU A 25 11.52 19.72 3.68
C GLU A 25 11.30 18.55 2.71
N TRP A 26 10.88 18.87 1.50
CA TRP A 26 10.71 17.94 0.40
C TRP A 26 11.88 18.10 -0.58
N ILE A 27 12.48 16.98 -0.96
CA ILE A 27 13.66 16.94 -1.84
C ILE A 27 13.35 16.25 -3.15
N ASP A 28 14.19 16.43 -4.17
CA ASP A 28 14.09 15.70 -5.44
C ASP A 28 14.09 14.18 -5.18
N GLY A 29 13.05 13.51 -5.66
CA GLY A 29 12.85 12.08 -5.44
C GLY A 29 13.82 11.16 -6.17
N ASN A 30 14.65 11.68 -7.09
CA ASN A 30 15.77 10.94 -7.66
C ASN A 30 16.91 10.76 -6.67
N ALA A 31 17.08 11.69 -5.72
CA ALA A 31 18.09 11.58 -4.67
C ALA A 31 17.86 10.39 -3.74
N THR A 32 16.62 9.90 -3.62
CA THR A 32 16.25 8.74 -2.80
C THR A 32 16.14 7.42 -3.58
N SER A 33 16.28 7.46 -4.91
CA SER A 33 16.00 6.31 -5.77
C SER A 33 17.18 5.32 -5.92
N GLY A 34 16.88 4.07 -6.29
CA GLY A 34 17.86 3.09 -6.79
C GLY A 34 18.14 3.29 -8.28
N HIS A 35 19.28 2.81 -8.78
CA HIS A 35 19.79 3.09 -10.14
C HIS A 35 18.81 2.84 -11.30
N GLN A 36 17.88 1.88 -11.20
CA GLN A 36 16.91 1.57 -12.27
C GLN A 36 15.73 2.56 -12.34
N SER A 37 15.38 3.26 -11.26
CA SER A 37 14.22 4.17 -11.21
C SER A 37 14.56 5.63 -11.57
N ALA A 38 15.84 5.96 -11.67
CA ALA A 38 16.32 7.35 -11.75
C ALA A 38 16.12 8.03 -13.11
N LEU A 39 15.81 7.28 -14.19
CA LEU A 39 15.72 7.87 -15.55
C LEU A 39 14.31 8.35 -15.93
N ALA A 40 13.26 7.94 -15.20
CA ALA A 40 11.87 8.24 -15.55
C ALA A 40 11.03 8.79 -14.39
N LYS A 41 11.68 9.14 -13.27
CA LYS A 41 11.02 9.65 -12.06
C LYS A 41 11.28 11.14 -11.93
N GLN A 42 10.20 11.91 -11.89
CA GLN A 42 10.22 13.35 -11.65
C GLN A 42 9.19 13.61 -10.58
N ASN A 43 9.60 13.66 -9.32
CA ASN A 43 8.73 13.93 -8.18
C ASN A 43 9.55 14.46 -7.00
N GLU A 44 8.87 14.78 -5.90
CA GLU A 44 9.52 15.11 -4.64
C GLU A 44 9.18 14.08 -3.58
N GLN A 45 10.08 13.88 -2.62
CA GLN A 45 9.90 12.98 -1.49
C GLN A 45 10.41 13.58 -0.19
N LEU A 46 9.88 13.10 0.93
CA LEU A 46 10.54 13.33 2.21
C LEU A 46 11.81 12.48 2.31
N PRO A 47 12.90 12.99 2.89
CA PRO A 47 14.06 12.16 3.23
C PRO A 47 13.64 11.02 4.17
N GLU A 48 14.06 9.79 3.86
CA GLU A 48 13.63 8.57 4.58
C GLU A 48 13.88 8.65 6.10
N GLU A 49 14.99 9.28 6.48
CA GLU A 49 15.41 9.40 7.89
C GLU A 49 14.90 10.65 8.60
N SER A 50 14.13 11.51 7.91
CA SER A 50 13.58 12.73 8.48
C SER A 50 12.58 12.44 9.61
N ALA A 51 12.50 13.36 10.59
CA ALA A 51 11.56 13.24 11.69
C ALA A 51 10.10 13.16 11.21
N ALA A 52 9.74 13.92 10.16
CA ALA A 52 8.42 13.93 9.58
C ALA A 52 8.07 12.59 8.89
N ALA A 53 9.00 11.99 8.12
CA ALA A 53 8.78 10.69 7.50
C ALA A 53 8.56 9.60 8.57
N LYS A 54 9.34 9.60 9.64
CA LYS A 54 9.20 8.64 10.75
C LYS A 54 7.87 8.83 11.50
N ALA A 55 7.51 10.06 11.83
CA ALA A 55 6.26 10.37 12.51
C ALA A 55 5.04 10.01 11.65
N GLY A 56 5.03 10.41 10.37
CA GLY A 56 3.97 10.07 9.44
C GLY A 56 3.88 8.56 9.18
N GLY A 57 5.03 7.89 9.03
CA GLY A 57 5.08 6.45 8.85
C GLY A 57 4.49 5.68 10.03
N LYS A 58 4.70 6.15 11.26
CA LYS A 58 4.06 5.58 12.45
C LYS A 58 2.54 5.67 12.36
N LEU A 59 1.98 6.82 11.99
CA LEU A 59 0.53 6.99 11.83
C LEU A 59 -0.07 6.03 10.80
N ILE A 60 0.62 5.82 9.67
CA ILE A 60 0.21 4.83 8.65
C ILE A 60 0.25 3.41 9.21
N LEU A 61 1.32 3.02 9.91
CA LEU A 61 1.46 1.68 10.48
C LEU A 61 0.39 1.41 11.56
N ASP A 62 0.09 2.40 12.42
CA ASP A 62 -0.97 2.30 13.43
C ASP A 62 -2.36 2.18 12.79
N ALA A 63 -2.60 2.85 11.66
CA ALA A 63 -3.84 2.70 10.89
C ALA A 63 -3.96 1.31 10.24
N LEU A 64 -2.88 0.81 9.65
CA LEU A 64 -2.82 -0.56 9.11
C LEU A 64 -3.12 -1.61 10.19
N GLY A 65 -2.56 -1.42 11.39
CA GLY A 65 -2.77 -2.28 12.55
C GLY A 65 -4.25 -2.42 12.98
N ARG A 66 -5.09 -1.47 12.57
CA ARG A 66 -6.53 -1.42 12.91
C ARG A 66 -7.44 -1.83 11.75
N SER A 67 -6.92 -2.17 10.58
CA SER A 67 -7.73 -2.46 9.37
C SER A 67 -7.89 -3.98 9.14
N PRO A 68 -9.06 -4.59 9.44
CA PRO A 68 -9.26 -6.02 9.22
C PRO A 68 -9.15 -6.40 7.74
N LEU A 69 -9.64 -5.53 6.84
CA LEU A 69 -9.57 -5.76 5.40
C LEU A 69 -8.13 -5.81 4.91
N PHE A 70 -7.26 -4.91 5.41
CA PHE A 70 -5.84 -4.96 5.10
C PHE A 70 -5.21 -6.27 5.58
N PHE A 71 -5.46 -6.69 6.83
CA PHE A 71 -4.90 -7.95 7.33
C PHE A 71 -5.36 -9.16 6.52
N ALA A 72 -6.65 -9.26 6.20
CA ALA A 72 -7.19 -10.35 5.40
C ALA A 72 -6.60 -10.38 3.98
N ALA A 73 -6.44 -9.22 3.35
CA ALA A 73 -5.94 -9.12 1.97
C ALA A 73 -4.41 -9.30 1.85
N ALA A 74 -3.67 -8.78 2.84
CA ALA A 74 -2.22 -8.65 2.78
C ALA A 74 -1.47 -9.73 3.55
N LEU A 75 -2.06 -10.24 4.64
CA LEU A 75 -1.42 -11.17 5.58
C LEU A 75 0.02 -10.75 5.93
N PRO A 76 0.23 -9.53 6.46
CA PRO A 76 1.56 -8.91 6.54
C PRO A 76 2.49 -9.67 7.51
N LEU A 77 3.70 -9.97 7.05
CA LEU A 77 4.81 -10.44 7.88
C LEU A 77 5.75 -9.29 8.26
N LYS A 78 6.13 -8.46 7.27
CA LYS A 78 6.97 -7.26 7.47
C LYS A 78 6.51 -6.15 6.53
N VAL A 79 6.42 -4.93 7.05
CA VAL A 79 6.09 -3.73 6.27
C VAL A 79 7.37 -2.88 6.14
N PHE A 80 7.72 -2.51 4.91
CA PHE A 80 8.79 -1.55 4.68
C PHE A 80 8.33 -0.17 5.18
N PRO A 81 9.18 0.61 5.87
CA PRO A 81 8.79 1.92 6.39
C PRO A 81 8.06 2.78 5.34
N PRO A 82 6.87 3.34 5.67
CA PRO A 82 6.12 4.18 4.74
C PRO A 82 6.95 5.38 4.25
N LEU A 83 7.00 5.55 2.93
CA LEU A 83 7.65 6.69 2.28
C LEU A 83 6.60 7.67 1.77
N PHE A 84 6.97 8.94 1.62
CA PHE A 84 6.04 9.99 1.20
C PHE A 84 6.52 10.63 -0.08
N ASN A 85 5.61 10.75 -1.06
CA ASN A 85 5.87 11.44 -2.32
C ASN A 85 4.83 12.52 -2.61
N ARG A 86 5.24 13.51 -3.40
CA ARG A 86 4.33 14.46 -4.02
C ARG A 86 4.71 14.71 -5.47
N TYR A 87 3.68 14.97 -6.28
CA TYR A 87 3.78 15.25 -7.71
C TYR A 87 3.05 16.56 -7.99
N GLY A 88 3.79 17.62 -8.34
CA GLY A 88 3.26 18.88 -8.86
C GLY A 88 3.06 18.84 -10.38
N VAL A 89 2.71 19.98 -10.97
CA VAL A 89 2.46 20.07 -12.42
C VAL A 89 3.67 19.61 -13.25
N GLY A 90 3.44 18.71 -14.20
CA GLY A 90 4.45 18.11 -15.08
C GLY A 90 5.19 16.91 -14.47
N GLN A 91 5.14 16.73 -13.14
CA GLN A 91 5.80 15.63 -12.45
C GLN A 91 5.07 14.30 -12.69
N THR A 92 5.84 13.22 -12.84
CA THR A 92 5.38 11.88 -13.23
C THR A 92 6.33 10.80 -12.72
N PHE A 93 5.91 9.55 -12.78
CA PHE A 93 6.81 8.41 -12.65
C PHE A 93 6.47 7.42 -13.76
N GLY A 94 7.37 7.26 -14.72
CA GLY A 94 7.18 6.38 -15.88
C GLY A 94 6.97 4.91 -15.52
N VAL A 95 6.66 4.11 -16.55
CA VAL A 95 6.38 2.67 -16.39
C VAL A 95 7.57 1.96 -15.79
N HIS A 96 7.35 1.24 -14.69
CA HIS A 96 8.35 0.44 -14.01
C HIS A 96 7.71 -0.75 -13.28
N VAL A 97 8.58 -1.64 -12.81
CA VAL A 97 8.26 -2.70 -11.87
C VAL A 97 9.12 -2.50 -10.63
N ASP A 98 8.59 -2.80 -9.45
CA ASP A 98 9.37 -2.67 -8.22
C ASP A 98 10.41 -3.78 -8.07
N SER A 99 11.55 -3.46 -7.45
CA SER A 99 12.58 -4.44 -7.14
C SER A 99 12.07 -5.49 -6.16
N ALA A 100 12.18 -6.77 -6.52
CA ALA A 100 11.68 -7.90 -5.74
C ALA A 100 12.20 -7.98 -4.29
N ILE A 101 13.37 -7.39 -4.02
CA ILE A 101 13.95 -7.26 -2.68
C ILE A 101 14.13 -5.77 -2.38
N ARG A 102 13.54 -5.32 -1.28
CA ARG A 102 13.73 -3.96 -0.74
C ARG A 102 14.68 -4.01 0.44
N ILE A 103 15.63 -3.09 0.48
CA ILE A 103 16.65 -2.97 1.54
C ILE A 103 16.57 -1.55 2.08
N GLN A 104 16.45 -1.41 3.40
CA GLN A 104 16.56 -0.10 4.04
C GLN A 104 18.05 0.21 4.22
N ARG A 105 18.53 1.26 3.54
CA ARG A 105 19.96 1.62 3.53
C ARG A 105 20.47 1.87 4.95
N GLY A 106 21.67 1.40 5.24
CA GLY A 106 22.30 1.56 6.56
C GLY A 106 21.76 0.62 7.65
N THR A 107 20.93 -0.37 7.29
CA THR A 107 20.40 -1.37 8.21
C THR A 107 20.44 -2.77 7.58
N ASP A 108 20.30 -3.81 8.41
CA ASP A 108 20.10 -5.19 7.93
C ASP A 108 18.63 -5.48 7.54
N PHE A 109 17.76 -4.47 7.58
CA PHE A 109 16.35 -4.63 7.27
C PHE A 109 16.16 -4.81 5.76
N ARG A 110 15.61 -5.97 5.39
CA ARG A 110 15.22 -6.30 4.03
C ARG A 110 13.93 -7.09 4.01
N ILE A 111 13.17 -6.92 2.92
CA ILE A 111 11.93 -7.66 2.68
C ILE A 111 11.87 -8.14 1.23
N ARG A 112 11.13 -9.23 1.03
CA ARG A 112 10.58 -9.58 -0.28
C ARG A 112 9.35 -8.71 -0.53
N SER A 113 9.31 -7.96 -1.62
CA SER A 113 8.19 -7.07 -1.94
C SER A 113 7.05 -7.83 -2.63
N ASP A 114 6.24 -8.54 -1.85
CA ASP A 114 5.10 -9.27 -2.42
C ASP A 114 4.02 -8.29 -2.89
N LEU A 115 3.72 -7.31 -2.05
CA LEU A 115 2.68 -6.32 -2.28
C LEU A 115 3.25 -4.91 -2.14
N SER A 116 2.73 -4.04 -2.99
CA SER A 116 2.92 -2.60 -2.96
C SER A 116 1.63 -1.94 -2.50
N MET A 117 1.78 -0.82 -1.80
CA MET A 117 0.65 -0.08 -1.28
C MET A 117 0.83 1.41 -1.50
N THR A 118 -0.24 2.07 -1.91
CA THR A 118 -0.32 3.54 -1.96
C THR A 118 -1.48 4.00 -1.09
N VAL A 119 -1.22 4.90 -0.15
CA VAL A 119 -2.24 5.63 0.62
C VAL A 119 -2.37 7.01 0.01
N PHE A 120 -3.57 7.37 -0.44
CA PHE A 120 -3.86 8.66 -1.04
C PHE A 120 -4.02 9.68 0.07
N LEU A 121 -3.28 10.79 0.00
CA LEU A 121 -3.27 11.81 1.05
C LEU A 121 -3.82 13.15 0.57
N GLU A 122 -4.24 13.23 -0.69
CA GLU A 122 -4.78 14.43 -1.31
C GLU A 122 -6.12 14.12 -1.97
N ASP A 123 -7.07 15.05 -1.86
CA ASP A 123 -8.38 14.92 -2.48
C ASP A 123 -8.22 14.77 -4.01
N PRO A 124 -8.82 13.74 -4.65
CA PRO A 124 -8.75 13.54 -6.08
C PRO A 124 -9.27 14.72 -6.91
N ALA A 125 -10.13 15.58 -6.37
CA ALA A 125 -10.60 16.81 -7.02
C ALA A 125 -9.58 17.97 -6.93
N ALA A 126 -8.61 17.91 -6.03
CA ALA A 126 -7.60 18.95 -5.85
C ALA A 126 -6.49 18.94 -6.92
N TYR A 127 -6.39 17.89 -7.73
CA TYR A 127 -5.41 17.77 -8.81
C TYR A 127 -6.00 17.08 -10.04
N ASP A 128 -5.45 17.35 -11.23
CA ASP A 128 -5.80 16.65 -12.47
C ASP A 128 -4.61 15.81 -12.96
N GLY A 129 -4.89 14.70 -13.64
CA GLY A 129 -3.89 13.67 -13.90
C GLY A 129 -3.47 12.95 -12.61
N GLY A 130 -2.22 12.47 -12.56
CA GLY A 130 -1.67 11.82 -11.37
C GLY A 130 -2.28 10.45 -11.04
N GLU A 131 -3.04 9.85 -11.95
CA GLU A 131 -3.59 8.51 -11.77
C GLU A 131 -2.45 7.49 -11.61
N LEU A 132 -2.60 6.60 -10.63
CA LEU A 132 -1.77 5.40 -10.55
C LEU A 132 -2.31 4.40 -11.56
N VAL A 133 -1.53 4.13 -12.60
CA VAL A 133 -1.86 3.17 -13.65
C VAL A 133 -1.16 1.87 -13.33
N ILE A 134 -1.91 0.78 -13.19
CA ILE A 134 -1.41 -0.56 -12.89
C ILE A 134 -1.82 -1.48 -14.04
N GLU A 135 -0.84 -2.09 -14.68
CA GLU A 135 -1.04 -3.06 -15.74
C GLU A 135 -0.99 -4.47 -15.16
N ASP A 136 -2.04 -5.24 -15.43
CA ASP A 136 -2.11 -6.66 -15.13
C ASP A 136 -2.22 -7.47 -16.45
N GLN A 137 -2.28 -8.80 -16.35
CA GLN A 137 -2.35 -9.67 -17.53
C GLN A 137 -3.63 -9.47 -18.38
N PHE A 138 -4.68 -8.87 -17.81
CA PHE A 138 -6.01 -8.76 -18.42
C PHE A 138 -6.39 -7.32 -18.75
N GLY A 139 -5.58 -6.33 -18.36
CA GLY A 139 -5.78 -4.94 -18.74
C GLY A 139 -5.09 -3.93 -17.85
N VAL A 140 -5.54 -2.69 -17.98
CA VAL A 140 -4.96 -1.53 -17.31
C VAL A 140 -5.98 -0.91 -16.36
N GLN A 141 -5.64 -0.83 -15.08
CA GLN A 141 -6.44 -0.19 -14.05
C GLN A 141 -5.89 1.20 -13.76
N ARG A 142 -6.77 2.21 -13.74
CA ARG A 142 -6.42 3.59 -13.38
C ARG A 142 -7.02 3.91 -12.04
N VAL A 143 -6.18 4.26 -11.07
CA VAL A 143 -6.57 4.40 -9.67
C VAL A 143 -6.29 5.82 -9.18
N LYS A 144 -7.34 6.45 -8.67
CA LYS A 144 -7.30 7.76 -8.00
C LYS A 144 -8.38 7.77 -6.92
N LEU A 145 -8.01 7.43 -5.69
CA LEU A 145 -8.96 7.24 -4.58
C LEU A 145 -9.11 8.50 -3.73
N PRO A 146 -10.18 8.62 -2.93
CA PRO A 146 -10.31 9.68 -1.93
C PRO A 146 -9.14 9.69 -0.94
N ALA A 147 -8.84 10.87 -0.38
CA ALA A 147 -7.82 10.99 0.64
C ALA A 147 -8.17 10.13 1.88
N GLY A 148 -7.17 9.47 2.45
CA GLY A 148 -7.32 8.51 3.54
C GLY A 148 -7.61 7.07 3.07
N HIS A 149 -7.89 6.85 1.77
CA HIS A 149 -8.03 5.51 1.21
C HIS A 149 -6.68 4.97 0.75
N ALA A 150 -6.58 3.65 0.62
CA ALA A 150 -5.39 3.01 0.06
C ALA A 150 -5.74 2.03 -1.06
N ILE A 151 -4.73 1.73 -1.88
CA ILE A 151 -4.76 0.67 -2.88
C ILE A 151 -3.61 -0.29 -2.60
N LEU A 152 -3.91 -1.59 -2.60
CA LEU A 152 -2.95 -2.68 -2.40
C LEU A 152 -2.88 -3.50 -3.68
N TYR A 153 -1.67 -3.79 -4.18
CA TYR A 153 -1.46 -4.46 -5.46
C TYR A 153 -0.16 -5.28 -5.47
N PRO A 154 0.00 -6.25 -6.39
CA PRO A 154 1.25 -7.00 -6.52
C PRO A 154 2.39 -6.09 -6.95
N SER A 155 3.54 -6.18 -6.29
CA SER A 155 4.71 -5.37 -6.68
C SER A 155 5.31 -5.79 -8.03
N SER A 156 4.93 -6.95 -8.53
CA SER A 156 5.28 -7.46 -9.86
C SER A 156 4.52 -6.79 -11.01
N SER A 157 3.46 -6.03 -10.72
CA SER A 157 2.72 -5.30 -11.74
C SER A 157 3.53 -4.15 -12.32
N LEU A 158 3.51 -4.03 -13.65
CA LEU A 158 3.97 -2.81 -14.31
C LEU A 158 3.06 -1.66 -13.89
N HIS A 159 3.64 -0.53 -13.50
CA HIS A 159 2.85 0.61 -13.09
C HIS A 159 3.55 1.93 -13.34
N LYS A 160 2.76 3.00 -13.40
CA LYS A 160 3.21 4.39 -13.55
C LYS A 160 2.29 5.36 -12.81
N VAL A 161 2.77 6.57 -12.58
CA VAL A 161 1.95 7.71 -12.16
C VAL A 161 1.87 8.68 -13.32
N GLU A 162 0.67 8.89 -13.88
CA GLU A 162 0.49 9.83 -14.98
C GLU A 162 0.92 11.25 -14.58
N PRO A 163 1.36 12.10 -15.53
CA PRO A 163 1.70 13.48 -15.23
C PRO A 163 0.55 14.22 -14.55
N VAL A 164 0.85 14.95 -13.48
CA VAL A 164 -0.11 15.87 -12.89
C VAL A 164 -0.19 17.12 -13.77
N THR A 165 -1.39 17.55 -14.14
CA THR A 165 -1.60 18.70 -15.05
C THR A 165 -2.15 19.93 -14.34
N ARG A 166 -2.72 19.74 -13.15
CA ARG A 166 -3.18 20.81 -12.25
C ARG A 166 -3.01 20.37 -10.80
N GLY A 167 -2.69 21.31 -9.91
CA GLY A 167 -2.61 21.06 -8.48
C GLY A 167 -1.40 20.20 -8.12
N ARG A 168 -1.54 19.39 -7.06
CA ARG A 168 -0.47 18.52 -6.57
C ARG A 168 -1.08 17.24 -6.02
N ARG A 169 -0.53 16.09 -6.39
CA ARG A 169 -0.84 14.80 -5.75
C ARG A 169 0.11 14.58 -4.59
N VAL A 170 -0.41 14.14 -3.43
CA VAL A 170 0.40 13.71 -2.28
C VAL A 170 -0.03 12.30 -1.88
N ALA A 171 0.94 11.42 -1.62
CA ALA A 171 0.67 10.05 -1.21
C ALA A 171 1.75 9.50 -0.29
N SER A 172 1.39 8.46 0.47
CA SER A 172 2.34 7.54 1.08
C SER A 172 2.45 6.28 0.23
N PHE A 173 3.65 5.73 0.04
CA PHE A 173 3.89 4.51 -0.73
C PHE A 173 4.92 3.62 -0.04
N PHE A 174 4.72 2.31 -0.09
CA PHE A 174 5.61 1.32 0.52
C PHE A 174 5.31 -0.09 0.06
N TRP A 175 6.14 -1.02 0.51
CA TRP A 175 6.07 -2.45 0.21
C TRP A 175 5.86 -3.24 1.47
N LEU A 176 5.35 -4.45 1.32
CA LEU A 176 5.30 -5.41 2.41
C LEU A 176 5.59 -6.83 1.90
N GLN A 177 6.18 -7.60 2.80
CA GLN A 177 6.29 -9.05 2.69
C GLN A 177 5.06 -9.65 3.36
N SER A 178 4.33 -10.45 2.61
CA SER A 178 3.24 -11.26 3.13
C SER A 178 3.80 -12.52 3.81
N MET A 179 3.11 -12.99 4.84
CA MET A 179 3.32 -14.35 5.39
C MET A 179 3.15 -15.38 4.27
N VAL A 180 2.19 -15.17 3.36
CA VAL A 180 1.93 -16.07 2.23
C VAL A 180 2.52 -15.50 0.95
N ARG A 181 3.58 -16.15 0.47
CA ARG A 181 4.36 -15.75 -0.72
C ARG A 181 3.54 -15.81 -2.01
N ASP A 182 2.81 -16.89 -2.23
CA ASP A 182 2.07 -17.12 -3.47
C ASP A 182 0.79 -16.28 -3.54
N ASP A 183 0.60 -15.56 -4.64
CA ASP A 183 -0.54 -14.68 -4.89
C ASP A 183 -1.87 -15.45 -4.94
N GLY A 184 -1.86 -16.65 -5.53
CA GLY A 184 -3.04 -17.51 -5.63
C GLY A 184 -3.49 -18.03 -4.26
N ALA A 185 -2.55 -18.56 -3.48
CA ALA A 185 -2.77 -19.01 -2.11
C ALA A 185 -3.29 -17.88 -1.21
N ARG A 186 -2.69 -16.69 -1.31
CA ARG A 186 -3.15 -15.50 -0.58
C ARG A 186 -4.55 -15.10 -0.99
N ARG A 187 -4.88 -15.16 -2.29
CA ARG A 187 -6.23 -14.90 -2.78
C ARG A 187 -7.26 -15.90 -2.25
N VAL A 188 -6.93 -17.20 -2.24
CA VAL A 188 -7.81 -18.25 -1.70
C VAL A 188 -8.09 -18.01 -0.22
N LEU A 189 -7.08 -17.65 0.58
CA LEU A 189 -7.27 -17.31 1.99
C LEU A 189 -8.19 -16.10 2.16
N PHE A 190 -7.99 -15.05 1.36
CA PHE A 190 -8.85 -13.86 1.38
C PHE A 190 -10.31 -14.20 1.06
N ASP A 191 -10.57 -14.93 -0.03
CA ASP A 191 -11.94 -15.29 -0.43
C ASP A 191 -12.64 -16.19 0.63
N LEU A 192 -11.88 -17.07 1.29
CA LEU A 192 -12.37 -17.90 2.39
C LEU A 192 -12.70 -17.05 3.63
N ASP A 193 -11.81 -16.14 4.04
CA ASP A 193 -12.08 -15.23 5.15
C ASP A 193 -13.36 -14.41 4.91
N GLN A 194 -13.49 -13.78 3.74
CA GLN A 194 -14.68 -13.01 3.38
C GLN A 194 -15.97 -13.85 3.44
N SER A 195 -15.88 -15.13 3.09
CA SER A 195 -17.01 -16.06 3.18
C SER A 195 -17.35 -16.42 4.62
N VAL A 196 -16.35 -16.63 5.47
CA VAL A 196 -16.51 -16.86 6.92
C VAL A 196 -17.11 -15.64 7.60
N GLN A 197 -16.62 -14.42 7.31
CA GLN A 197 -17.17 -13.19 7.91
C GLN A 197 -18.64 -12.98 7.55
N ARG A 198 -19.01 -13.22 6.29
CA ARG A 198 -20.41 -13.13 5.84
C ARG A 198 -21.30 -14.15 6.55
N LEU A 199 -20.87 -15.40 6.67
CA LEU A 199 -21.61 -16.43 7.40
C LEU A 199 -21.70 -16.12 8.90
N THR A 200 -20.66 -15.55 9.49
CA THR A 200 -20.65 -15.11 10.89
C THR A 200 -21.74 -14.08 11.14
N GLY A 201 -21.93 -13.11 10.23
CA GLY A 201 -23.00 -12.12 10.34
C GLY A 201 -24.41 -12.70 10.16
N GLN A 202 -24.55 -13.80 9.42
CA GLN A 202 -25.85 -14.43 9.12
C GLN A 202 -26.28 -15.47 10.16
N LEU A 203 -25.35 -16.31 10.61
CA LEU A 203 -25.60 -17.47 11.48
C LEU A 203 -25.13 -17.25 12.92
N GLY A 204 -24.29 -16.24 13.14
CA GLY A 204 -23.59 -16.00 14.41
C GLY A 204 -22.27 -16.76 14.49
N GLY A 205 -21.30 -16.20 15.24
CA GLY A 205 -19.96 -16.79 15.38
C GLY A 205 -19.90 -18.12 16.14
N ALA A 206 -20.97 -18.48 16.86
CA ALA A 206 -21.08 -19.76 17.57
C ALA A 206 -21.65 -20.89 16.69
N ASP A 207 -22.08 -20.59 15.46
CA ASP A 207 -22.54 -21.62 14.53
C ASP A 207 -21.40 -22.61 14.20
N ARG A 208 -21.73 -23.90 14.19
CA ARG A 208 -20.75 -24.96 13.98
C ARG A 208 -20.04 -24.82 12.62
N SER A 209 -20.76 -24.45 11.57
CA SER A 209 -20.19 -24.34 10.22
C SER A 209 -19.20 -23.18 10.13
N VAL A 210 -19.48 -22.07 10.81
CA VAL A 210 -18.57 -20.92 10.92
C VAL A 210 -17.27 -21.33 11.61
N ILE A 211 -17.37 -22.04 12.74
CA ILE A 211 -16.22 -22.52 13.50
C ILE A 211 -15.37 -23.48 12.64
N GLU A 212 -16.00 -24.45 11.97
CA GLU A 212 -15.31 -25.44 11.13
C GLU A 212 -14.58 -24.76 9.95
N LEU A 213 -15.23 -23.81 9.26
CA LEU A 213 -14.60 -23.06 8.15
C LEU A 213 -13.48 -22.14 8.64
N THR A 214 -13.63 -21.52 9.81
CA THR A 214 -12.55 -20.76 10.47
C THR A 214 -11.35 -21.67 10.76
N GLY A 215 -11.61 -22.91 11.19
CA GLY A 215 -10.60 -23.94 11.34
C GLY A 215 -9.89 -24.28 10.03
N VAL A 216 -10.62 -24.41 8.91
CA VAL A 216 -10.03 -24.63 7.58
C VAL A 216 -9.11 -23.47 7.19
N TYR A 217 -9.56 -22.22 7.37
CA TYR A 217 -8.76 -21.03 7.10
C TYR A 217 -7.42 -21.06 7.85
N HIS A 218 -7.44 -21.30 9.17
CA HIS A 218 -6.21 -21.35 9.96
C HIS A 218 -5.31 -22.53 9.60
N ASN A 219 -5.87 -23.67 9.18
CA ASN A 219 -5.08 -24.80 8.68
C ASN A 219 -4.37 -24.47 7.37
N LEU A 220 -5.03 -23.77 6.44
CA LEU A 220 -4.42 -23.32 5.18
C LEU A 220 -3.34 -22.28 5.45
N LEU A 221 -3.61 -21.31 6.32
CA LEU A 221 -2.63 -20.30 6.71
C LEU A 221 -1.37 -20.95 7.31
N ARG A 222 -1.54 -21.92 8.22
CA ARG A 222 -0.40 -22.69 8.77
C ARG A 222 0.41 -23.48 7.73
N ARG A 223 -0.21 -23.87 6.61
CA ARG A 223 0.46 -24.60 5.53
C ARG A 223 1.25 -23.68 4.58
N TRP A 224 0.78 -22.46 4.40
CA TRP A 224 1.31 -21.55 3.38
C TRP A 224 2.14 -20.38 3.94
N ALA A 225 2.05 -20.10 5.24
CA ALA A 225 2.76 -19.00 5.86
C ALA A 225 4.26 -19.29 6.06
N ASP A 226 5.09 -18.34 5.63
CA ASP A 226 6.43 -18.09 6.15
C ASP A 226 6.27 -17.43 7.54
N ALA A 227 7.02 -17.90 8.56
CA ALA A 227 7.00 -17.38 9.93
C ALA A 227 8.34 -16.72 10.30
#